data_AF-A0A7W2EMX9-F1
#
_entry.id   AF-A0A7W2EMX9-F1
#
_cell.length_a   1.000
_cell.length_b   1.000
_cell.length_c   1.000
_cell.angle_alpha   90.00
_cell.angle_beta   90.00
_cell.angle_gamma   90.00
#
_symmetry.space_group_name_H-M   'P 1'
#
loop_
_entity.id
_entity.type
_entity.pdbx_description
1 polymer ?
#
loop_
_entity_poly.entity_id
_entity_poly.type
_entity_poly.pdbx_seq_one_letter_code
_entity_poly.pdbx_strand_id
1 'polypeptide(L)'
;AVEEHDLLDQICRLCVETGGYLMSWVGLAEQDGDKRVRPVAQSGFEDGYLDSIKISWDNSEYGKGPSGTAIRTGKTCVNQDVQVNPRMLAWRDAAIKRGYQSSIAL
;
A
#
# COMPACT_ATOMS: atom_id res chain seq x y z
N ALA A 1 -16.95 16.96 -0.30
CA ALA A 1 -16.54 15.67 -0.91
C ALA A 1 -15.32 15.83 -1.80
N VAL A 2 -15.24 16.87 -2.65
CA VAL A 2 -14.04 17.20 -3.45
C VAL A 2 -12.80 17.44 -2.56
N GLU A 3 -12.99 18.14 -1.44
CA GLU A 3 -11.93 18.45 -0.47
C GLU A 3 -11.18 17.23 0.11
N GLU A 4 -11.87 16.11 0.35
CA GLU A 4 -11.24 14.95 1.00
C GLU A 4 -10.32 14.19 0.03
N HIS A 5 -10.81 13.95 -1.19
CA HIS A 5 -9.99 13.30 -2.22
C HIS A 5 -8.78 14.16 -2.60
N ASP A 6 -8.99 15.47 -2.79
CA ASP A 6 -7.91 16.42 -3.09
C ASP A 6 -6.88 16.48 -1.95
N LEU A 7 -7.31 16.37 -0.69
CA LEU A 7 -6.40 16.30 0.46
C LEU A 7 -5.57 15.01 0.43
N LEU A 8 -6.18 13.86 0.18
CA LEU A 8 -5.48 12.58 0.11
C LEU A 8 -4.46 12.53 -1.03
N ASP A 9 -4.82 13.07 -2.19
CA ASP A 9 -3.91 13.19 -3.33
C ASP A 9 -2.72 14.11 -3.01
N GLN A 10 -2.98 15.25 -2.35
CA GLN A 10 -1.92 16.16 -1.90
C GLN A 10 -0.98 15.50 -0.89
N ILE A 11 -1.51 14.71 0.05
CA ILE A 11 -0.70 13.97 1.02
C ILE A 11 0.18 12.95 0.29
N CYS A 12 -0.38 12.16 -0.64
CA CYS A 12 0.40 11.20 -1.42
C CYS A 12 1.51 11.88 -2.20
N ARG A 13 1.22 13.02 -2.83
CA ARG A 13 2.21 13.83 -3.55
C ARG A 13 3.32 14.31 -2.63
N LEU A 14 3.00 14.81 -1.43
CA LEU A 14 4.00 15.27 -0.47
C LEU A 14 4.92 14.12 0.00
N CYS A 15 4.37 12.92 0.23
CA CYS A 15 5.16 11.74 0.55
C CYS A 15 6.19 11.43 -0.55
N VAL A 16 5.83 11.57 -1.82
CA VAL A 16 6.76 11.35 -2.95
C VAL A 16 7.77 12.49 -3.07
N GLU A 17 7.29 13.74 -3.20
CA GLU A 17 8.13 14.90 -3.50
C GLU A 17 9.06 15.30 -2.34
N THR A 18 8.57 15.23 -1.11
CA THR A 18 9.31 15.63 0.09
C THR A 18 9.85 14.44 0.88
N GLY A 19 9.08 13.36 0.96
CA GLY A 19 9.49 12.14 1.67
C GLY A 19 10.48 11.27 0.88
N GLY A 20 10.63 11.50 -0.43
CA GLY A 20 11.55 10.76 -1.29
C GLY A 20 11.10 9.33 -1.58
N TYR A 21 9.83 9.00 -1.35
CA TYR A 21 9.28 7.70 -1.69
C TYR A 21 9.05 7.58 -3.20
N LEU A 22 9.31 6.40 -3.76
CA LEU A 22 9.08 6.15 -5.19
C LEU A 22 7.58 6.23 -5.56
N MET A 23 6.71 5.79 -4.64
CA MET A 23 5.25 5.82 -4.77
C MET A 23 4.62 5.89 -3.38
N SER A 24 3.47 6.57 -3.28
CA SER A 24 2.62 6.62 -2.08
C SER A 24 1.16 6.47 -2.48
N TRP A 25 0.34 5.82 -1.64
CA TRP A 25 -1.09 5.65 -1.89
C TRP A 25 -1.87 5.57 -0.58
N VAL A 26 -3.17 5.87 -0.66
CA VAL A 26 -4.13 5.73 0.44
C VAL A 26 -5.18 4.70 0.04
N GLY A 27 -5.48 3.80 0.97
CA GLY A 27 -6.50 2.76 0.80
C GLY A 27 -7.58 2.83 1.87
N LEU A 28 -8.82 2.55 1.48
CA LEU A 28 -9.93 2.38 2.42
C LEU A 28 -10.18 0.90 2.68
N ALA A 29 -10.31 0.54 3.96
CA ALA A 29 -10.67 -0.80 4.37
C ALA A 29 -12.16 -1.05 4.13
N GLU A 30 -12.48 -1.89 3.15
CA GLU A 30 -13.84 -2.28 2.85
C GLU A 30 -14.32 -3.34 3.85
N GLN A 31 -15.59 -3.25 4.26
CA GLN A 31 -16.26 -4.19 5.17
C GLN A 31 -16.98 -5.32 4.39
N ASP A 32 -16.46 -5.66 3.22
CA ASP A 32 -16.96 -6.78 2.43
C ASP A 32 -16.41 -8.12 2.94
N GLY A 33 -16.95 -9.24 2.43
CA GLY A 33 -16.51 -10.58 2.83
C GLY A 33 -15.03 -10.87 2.54
N ASP A 34 -14.46 -10.18 1.56
CA ASP A 34 -13.06 -10.30 1.17
C ASP A 34 -12.11 -9.40 1.98
N LYS A 35 -12.67 -8.48 2.79
CA LYS A 35 -11.94 -7.47 3.56
C LYS A 35 -10.91 -6.75 2.69
N ARG A 36 -11.35 -6.25 1.53
CA ARG A 36 -10.48 -5.59 0.54
C ARG A 36 -9.97 -4.25 1.05
N VAL A 37 -8.81 -3.85 0.58
CA VAL A 37 -8.30 -2.48 0.71
C VAL A 37 -8.41 -1.81 -0.64
N ARG A 38 -9.35 -0.88 -0.80
CA ARG A 38 -9.58 -0.18 -2.07
C ARG A 38 -8.71 1.08 -2.14
N PRO A 39 -7.81 1.21 -3.12
CA PRO A 39 -7.08 2.45 -3.34
C PRO A 39 -8.03 3.62 -3.64
N VAL A 40 -7.74 4.79 -3.07
CA VAL A 40 -8.54 6.02 -3.26
C VAL A 40 -7.72 7.25 -3.62
N ALA A 41 -6.40 7.21 -3.43
CA ALA A 41 -5.47 8.26 -3.82
C ALA A 41 -4.09 7.63 -4.05
N GLN A 42 -3.31 8.18 -4.97
CA GLN A 42 -1.94 7.73 -5.22
C GLN A 42 -1.07 8.82 -5.83
N SER A 43 0.24 8.71 -5.67
CA SER A 43 1.24 9.55 -6.35
C SER A 43 2.55 8.80 -6.52
N GLY A 44 3.35 9.20 -7.51
CA GLY A 44 4.64 8.59 -7.84
C GLY A 44 4.53 7.47 -8.87
N PHE A 45 5.56 6.63 -8.94
CA PHE A 45 5.70 5.61 -9.97
C PHE A 45 4.87 4.36 -9.66
N GLU A 46 3.56 4.41 -9.92
CA GLU A 46 2.65 3.29 -9.66
C GLU A 46 2.63 2.24 -10.80
N ASP A 47 2.62 2.66 -12.06
CA ASP A 47 2.72 1.79 -13.26
C ASP A 47 1.78 0.56 -13.24
N GLY A 48 0.53 0.73 -12.83
CA GLY A 48 -0.48 -0.34 -12.73
C GLY A 48 -0.20 -1.37 -11.63
N TYR A 49 0.64 -1.05 -10.65
CA TYR A 49 0.89 -1.91 -9.49
C TYR A 49 -0.39 -2.22 -8.72
N LEU A 50 -1.15 -1.21 -8.29
CA LEU A 50 -2.32 -1.35 -7.44
C LEU A 50 -3.46 -2.09 -8.16
N ASP A 51 -3.57 -1.93 -9.47
CA ASP A 51 -4.51 -2.69 -10.30
C ASP A 51 -4.08 -4.15 -10.50
N SER A 52 -2.78 -4.44 -10.43
CA SER A 52 -2.23 -5.78 -10.69
C SER A 52 -2.21 -6.70 -9.47
N ILE A 53 -2.45 -6.18 -8.27
CA ILE A 53 -2.31 -6.92 -7.02
C ILE A 53 -3.61 -6.96 -6.22
N LYS A 54 -3.73 -7.96 -5.35
CA LYS A 54 -4.79 -8.02 -4.34
C LYS A 54 -4.23 -7.55 -3.00
N ILE A 55 -4.94 -6.63 -2.34
CA ILE A 55 -4.64 -6.19 -0.97
C ILE A 55 -5.90 -6.39 -0.12
N SER A 56 -5.75 -7.07 1.00
CA SER A 56 -6.81 -7.24 2.00
C SER A 56 -6.32 -6.84 3.38
N TRP A 57 -7.22 -6.86 4.36
CA TRP A 57 -6.90 -6.72 5.78
C TRP A 57 -7.33 -7.96 6.60
N ASP A 58 -7.65 -9.07 5.94
CA ASP A 58 -7.94 -10.36 6.58
C ASP A 58 -6.67 -11.12 7.06
N ASN A 59 -6.83 -12.37 7.49
CA ASN A 59 -5.71 -13.19 7.96
C ASN A 59 -5.05 -14.03 6.84
N SER A 60 -5.40 -13.80 5.57
CA SER A 60 -4.80 -14.48 4.41
C SER A 60 -3.40 -13.93 4.11
N GLU A 61 -2.73 -14.51 3.10
CA GLU A 61 -1.47 -13.97 2.59
C GLU A 61 -1.61 -12.52 2.10
N TYR A 62 -2.76 -12.16 1.49
CA TYR A 62 -3.05 -10.80 1.00
C TYR A 62 -3.31 -9.79 2.13
N GLY A 63 -3.56 -10.27 3.35
CA GLY A 63 -3.79 -9.43 4.53
C GLY A 63 -2.56 -9.29 5.43
N LYS A 64 -1.53 -10.11 5.25
CA LYS A 64 -0.32 -10.11 6.07
C LYS A 64 0.76 -9.14 5.61
N GLY A 65 0.54 -8.47 4.48
CA GLY A 65 1.37 -7.36 4.03
C GLY A 65 1.30 -6.15 4.97
N PRO A 66 2.13 -5.11 4.73
CA PRO A 66 2.18 -3.92 5.57
C PRO A 66 0.81 -3.25 5.74
N SER A 67 0.09 -2.99 4.65
CA SER A 67 -1.21 -2.29 4.68
C SER A 67 -2.26 -3.05 5.49
N GLY A 68 -2.46 -4.34 5.21
CA GLY A 68 -3.42 -5.16 5.96
C GLY A 68 -3.05 -5.29 7.45
N THR A 69 -1.76 -5.37 7.77
CA THR A 69 -1.29 -5.43 9.16
C THR A 69 -1.51 -4.11 9.88
N ALA A 70 -1.24 -2.98 9.25
CA ALA A 70 -1.47 -1.66 9.83
C ALA A 70 -2.96 -1.46 10.14
N ILE A 71 -3.85 -1.77 9.18
CA ILE A 71 -5.31 -1.69 9.36
C ILE A 71 -5.78 -2.55 10.55
N ARG A 72 -5.32 -3.81 10.66
CA ARG A 72 -5.75 -4.69 11.77
C ARG A 72 -5.24 -4.26 13.14
N THR A 73 -4.03 -3.72 13.20
CA THR A 73 -3.33 -3.49 14.46
C THR A 73 -3.40 -2.05 14.94
N GLY A 74 -3.73 -1.10 14.06
CA GLY A 74 -3.63 0.33 14.33
C GLY A 74 -2.19 0.77 14.58
N LYS A 75 -1.20 0.03 14.05
CA LYS A 75 0.22 0.28 14.27
C LYS A 75 0.94 0.31 12.93
N THR A 76 1.91 1.22 12.84
CA THR A 76 2.85 1.29 11.72
C THR A 76 3.51 -0.06 11.46
N CYS A 77 3.48 -0.48 10.19
CA CYS A 77 4.12 -1.70 9.72
C CYS A 77 5.16 -1.36 8.66
N VAL A 78 6.42 -1.71 8.94
CA VAL A 78 7.55 -1.47 8.03
C VAL A 78 8.02 -2.80 7.45
N ASN A 79 8.14 -2.84 6.13
CA ASN A 79 8.87 -3.86 5.40
C ASN A 79 10.17 -3.24 4.88
N GLN A 80 11.30 -3.69 5.40
CA GLN A 80 12.61 -3.13 5.04
C GLN A 80 13.16 -3.68 3.71
N ASP A 81 12.79 -4.91 3.35
CA ASP A 81 13.30 -5.56 2.14
C ASP A 81 12.28 -6.57 1.59
N VAL A 82 11.73 -6.25 0.41
CA VAL A 82 10.76 -7.06 -0.34
C VAL A 82 11.33 -8.42 -0.79
N GLN A 83 12.64 -8.51 -1.04
CA GLN A 83 13.29 -9.72 -1.56
C GLN A 83 13.40 -10.81 -0.50
N VAL A 84 13.69 -10.43 0.75
CA VAL A 84 13.90 -11.40 1.83
C VAL A 84 12.69 -11.57 2.73
N ASN A 85 11.78 -10.60 2.81
CA ASN A 85 10.61 -10.71 3.68
C ASN A 85 9.59 -11.74 3.14
N PRO A 86 9.30 -12.83 3.87
CA PRO A 86 8.32 -13.83 3.43
C PRO A 86 6.90 -13.28 3.37
N ARG A 87 6.58 -12.22 4.13
CA ARG A 87 5.25 -11.59 4.08
C ARG A 87 4.99 -10.86 2.77
N MET A 88 6.02 -10.57 1.99
CA MET A 88 5.88 -9.89 0.70
C MET A 88 5.70 -10.84 -0.48
N LEU A 89 5.65 -12.16 -0.26
CA LEU A 89 5.61 -13.15 -1.35
C LEU A 89 4.51 -12.88 -2.38
N ALA A 90 3.29 -12.53 -1.95
CA ALA A 90 2.17 -12.26 -2.85
C ALA A 90 2.35 -11.01 -3.73
N TRP A 91 3.25 -10.09 -3.35
CA TRP A 91 3.47 -8.81 -4.04
C TRP A 91 4.89 -8.68 -4.62
N ARG A 92 5.80 -9.60 -4.29
CA ARG A 92 7.24 -9.47 -4.52
C ARG A 92 7.56 -9.18 -5.98
N ASP A 93 7.03 -9.99 -6.89
CA ASP A 93 7.37 -9.87 -8.31
C ASP A 93 6.85 -8.55 -8.90
N ALA A 94 5.61 -8.17 -8.55
CA ALA A 94 5.01 -6.91 -8.99
C ALA A 94 5.75 -5.68 -8.43
N ALA A 95 6.25 -5.79 -7.18
CA ALA A 95 7.00 -4.75 -6.50
C ALA A 95 8.41 -4.59 -7.07
N ILE A 96 9.14 -5.71 -7.26
CA ILE A 96 10.50 -5.71 -7.83
C ILE A 96 10.47 -5.19 -9.27
N LYS A 97 9.48 -5.58 -10.07
CA LYS A 97 9.31 -5.09 -11.45
C LYS A 97 9.29 -3.55 -11.54
N ARG A 98 8.85 -2.88 -10.47
CA ARG A 98 8.72 -1.41 -10.39
C ARG A 98 9.78 -0.75 -9.52
N GLY A 99 10.76 -1.51 -9.05
CA GLY A 99 11.85 -1.00 -8.22
C GLY A 99 11.50 -0.76 -6.76
N TYR A 100 10.35 -1.25 -6.25
CA TYR A 100 10.03 -1.16 -4.83
C TYR A 100 10.87 -2.14 -4.02
N GLN A 101 11.75 -1.60 -3.17
CA GLN A 101 12.65 -2.39 -2.33
C GLN A 101 12.15 -2.51 -0.88
N SER A 102 11.48 -1.48 -0.39
CA SER A 102 10.93 -1.40 0.96
C SER A 102 9.56 -0.73 0.91
N SER A 103 8.80 -0.82 2.00
CA SER A 103 7.48 -0.18 2.09
C SER A 103 7.08 0.03 3.55
N ILE A 104 6.32 1.08 3.80
CA ILE A 104 5.74 1.39 5.12
C ILE A 104 4.23 1.61 4.96
N ALA A 105 3.47 1.12 5.93
CA ALA A 105 2.04 1.41 6.08
C ALA A 105 1.79 1.92 7.50
N LEU A 106 0.87 2.87 7.64
CA LEU A 106 0.54 3.54 8.89
C LEU A 106 -0.80 3.06 9.44
#